data_AF-A0A067S654-F1
#
_entry.id   AF-A0A067S654-F1
#
_cell.length_a   1.000
_cell.length_b   1.000
_cell.length_c   1.000
_cell.angle_alpha   90.00
_cell.angle_beta   90.00
_cell.angle_gamma   90.00
#
_symmetry.space_group_name_H-M   'P 1'
#
loop_
_entity.id
_entity.type
_entity.pdbx_description
1 polymer ?
#
loop_
_entity_poly.entity_id
_entity_poly.type
_entity_poly.pdbx_seq_one_letter_code
_entity_poly.pdbx_strand_id
1 'polypeptide(L)' 'LDDCLCGDRVDPSARNAIQCKRSGCETIWYHLACVSLEQVPRNWVCEACGTSRGGRGGKVARR' A
#
# COMPACT_ATOMS: atom_id res chain seq x y z
N LEU A 1 -0.31 6.28 -13.33
CA LEU A 1 0.95 6.33 -12.58
C LEU A 1 0.89 5.11 -11.66
N ASP A 2 1.41 3.99 -12.17
CA ASP A 2 1.43 2.68 -11.51
C ASP A 2 2.74 2.51 -10.73
N ASP A 3 3.14 3.59 -10.08
CA ASP A 3 4.44 3.73 -9.45
C ASP A 3 4.35 3.19 -8.03
N CYS A 4 5.18 2.20 -7.72
CA CYS A 4 5.32 1.65 -6.39
C CYS A 4 5.88 2.71 -5.43
N LEU A 5 5.82 2.45 -4.12
CA LEU A 5 6.46 3.26 -3.08
C LEU A 5 7.97 3.43 -3.29
N CYS A 6 8.61 2.52 -4.02
CA CYS A 6 10.03 2.61 -4.36
C CYS A 6 10.34 3.57 -5.52
N GLY A 7 9.32 4.17 -6.15
CA GLY A 7 9.47 5.02 -7.34
C GLY A 7 9.67 4.26 -8.65
N ASP A 8 9.50 2.94 -8.63
CA ASP A 8 9.60 2.08 -9.81
C ASP A 8 8.21 1.60 -10.25
N ARG A 9 8.04 1.29 -11.54
CA ARG A 9 6.74 0.87 -12.09
C ARG A 9 6.45 -0.57 -11.67
N VAL A 10 5.24 -0.80 -11.16
CA VAL A 10 4.81 -2.17 -10.87
C VAL A 10 4.19 -2.79 -12.11
N ASP A 11 4.76 -3.90 -12.55
CA ASP A 11 4.16 -4.72 -13.59
C ASP A 11 3.00 -5.55 -13.00
N PRO A 12 1.73 -5.32 -13.40
CA PRO A 12 0.59 -6.09 -12.89
C PRO A 12 0.63 -7.56 -13.34
N SER A 13 1.42 -7.88 -14.36
CA SER A 13 1.67 -9.25 -14.81
C SER A 13 2.77 -9.95 -14.01
N ALA A 14 3.46 -9.24 -13.13
CA ALA A 14 4.53 -9.80 -12.33
C ALA A 14 3.97 -10.50 -11.09
N ARG A 15 4.52 -11.67 -10.76
CA ARG A 15 4.06 -12.49 -9.61
C ARG A 15 4.31 -11.81 -8.26
N ASN A 16 5.19 -10.82 -8.25
CA ASN A 16 5.54 -9.97 -7.13
C ASN A 16 4.70 -8.68 -7.08
N ALA A 17 3.58 -8.58 -7.81
CA ALA A 17 2.65 -7.46 -7.70
C ALA A 17 1.41 -7.80 -6.86
N ILE A 18 0.96 -6.85 -6.05
CA ILE A 18 -0.26 -6.94 -5.24
C ILE A 18 -1.13 -5.71 -5.47
N GLN A 19 -2.43 -5.96 -5.64
CA GLN A 19 -3.41 -4.89 -5.84
C GLN A 19 -4.05 -4.46 -4.51
N CYS A 20 -4.09 -3.15 -4.27
CA CYS A 20 -4.82 -2.59 -3.14
C CYS A 20 -6.33 -2.76 -3.35
N LYS A 21 -7.04 -3.35 -2.38
CA LYS A 21 -8.49 -3.55 -2.45
C LYS A 21 -9.29 -2.23 -2.32
N ARG A 22 -8.65 -1.13 -1.93
CA ARG A 22 -9.36 0.13 -1.65
C ARG A 22 -9.69 0.86 -2.95
N SER A 23 -10.98 0.99 -3.24
CA SER A 23 -11.48 1.82 -4.35
C SER A 23 -11.07 3.29 -4.15
N GLY A 24 -10.39 3.85 -5.14
CA GLY A 24 -9.86 5.23 -5.11
C GLY A 24 -8.45 5.36 -4.52
N CYS A 25 -7.69 4.25 -4.44
CA CYS A 25 -6.26 4.34 -4.16
C CYS A 25 -5.52 4.83 -5.41
N GLU A 26 -4.69 5.87 -5.25
CA GLU A 26 -3.91 6.46 -6.35
C GLU A 26 -2.91 5.45 -6.93
N THR A 27 -2.29 4.65 -6.07
CA THR A 27 -1.44 3.53 -6.45
C THR A 27 -2.23 2.23 -6.31
N ILE A 28 -2.59 1.62 -7.44
CA ILE A 28 -3.39 0.39 -7.48
C ILE A 28 -2.51 -0.83 -7.18
N TRP A 29 -1.26 -0.83 -7.66
CA TRP A 29 -0.34 -1.95 -7.64
C TRP A 29 0.91 -1.66 -6.83
N TYR A 30 1.36 -2.64 -6.06
CA TYR A 30 2.57 -2.57 -5.24
C TYR A 30 3.41 -3.81 -5.42
N HIS A 31 4.73 -3.68 -5.26
CA HIS A 31 5.58 -4.86 -5.14
C HIS A 31 5.40 -5.51 -3.78
N LEU A 32 5.19 -6.83 -3.74
CA LEU A 32 5.19 -7.66 -2.53
C LEU A 32 6.42 -7.37 -1.65
N ALA A 33 7.60 -7.27 -2.26
CA ALA A 33 8.84 -6.91 -1.56
C ALA A 33 8.81 -5.50 -0.95
N CYS A 34 8.25 -4.51 -1.66
CA CYS A 34 8.14 -3.14 -1.15
C CYS A 34 7.18 -3.02 0.03
N VAL A 35 6.18 -3.90 0.11
CA VAL A 35 5.23 -3.95 1.23
C VAL A 35 5.60 -5.05 2.24
N SER A 36 6.81 -5.63 2.09
CA SER A 36 7.34 -6.73 2.92
C SER A 36 6.35 -7.87 3.14
N LEU A 37 5.64 -8.23 2.07
CA LEU A 37 4.73 -9.37 2.05
C LEU A 37 5.33 -10.51 1.25
N GLU A 38 5.19 -11.72 1.79
CA GLU A 38 5.58 -12.96 1.10
C GLU A 38 4.41 -13.60 0.35
N GLN A 39 3.18 -13.27 0.74
CA GLN A 39 1.94 -13.80 0.16
C GLN A 39 0.93 -12.67 0.00
N VAL A 40 0.07 -12.76 -1.02
CA VAL A 40 -1.00 -11.77 -1.28
C VAL A 40 -2.20 -12.09 -0.38
N PRO A 41 -2.48 -11.31 0.69
CA PRO A 41 -3.69 -11.55 1.47
C PRO A 41 -4.92 -11.10 0.68
N ARG A 42 -6.00 -11.87 0.79
CA ARG A 42 -7.26 -11.66 0.03
C ARG A 42 -7.96 -10.31 0.30
N ASN A 43 -7.62 -9.63 1.40
CA ASN A 43 -8.16 -8.32 1.78
C ASN A 43 -7.07 -7.26 1.96
N TRP A 44 -5.97 -7.38 1.21
CA TRP A 44 -4.86 -6.46 1.35
C TRP A 44 -5.26 -5.01 1.01
N VAL A 45 -4.77 -4.09 1.83
CA VAL A 45 -4.83 -2.65 1.60
C VAL A 45 -3.44 -2.09 1.81
N CYS A 46 -3.02 -1.15 0.97
CA CYS A 46 -1.73 -0.49 1.14
C CYS A 46 -1.69 0.33 2.43
N GLU A 47 -0.50 0.62 2.94
CA GLU A 47 -0.32 1.42 4.15
C GLU A 47 -0.96 2.81 4.03
N ALA A 48 -0.91 3.42 2.85
CA ALA A 48 -1.56 4.70 2.55
C ALA A 48 -3.09 4.64 2.73
N CYS A 49 -3.72 3.49 2.46
CA CYS A 49 -5.14 3.27 2.68
C CYS A 49 -5.46 2.72 4.07
N GLY A 50 -4.55 1.96 4.68
CA GLY A 50 -4.67 1.42 6.03
C GLY A 50 -4.64 2.53 7.08
N THR A 51 -3.76 3.53 6.89
CA THR A 51 -3.68 4.70 7.78
C THR A 51 -4.96 5.56 7.74
N SER A 52 -5.73 5.52 6.64
CA SER A 52 -6.97 6.31 6.52
C SER A 52 -8.12 5.80 7.41
N ARG A 53 -8.05 4.58 7.97
CA ARG A 53 -9.11 3.99 8.81
C ARG A 53 -8.72 3.77 10.26
N GLY A 54 -7.63 4.37 10.73
CA GLY A 54 -7.15 4.22 12.10
C GLY A 54 -6.66 5.54 12.69
N GLY A 55 -7.58 6.42 13.06
CA GLY A 55 -7.26 7.41 14.09
C GLY A 55 -6.91 6.67 15.38
N ARG A 56 -5.64 6.70 15.80
CA ARG A 56 -5.14 6.68 17.20
C ARG A 56 -3.65 6.28 17.24
N GLY A 57 -2.80 7.29 17.45
CA GLY A 57 -1.37 7.12 17.76
C GLY A 57 -0.75 8.50 17.98
N GLY A 58 -1.09 9.13 19.09
CA GLY A 58 -0.89 10.55 19.33
C GLY A 58 0.56 11.01 19.48
N LYS A 59 0.75 12.31 19.25
CA LYS A 59 1.48 13.20 20.15
C LYS A 59 0.92 14.61 20.03
N VAL A 60 0.01 14.95 20.94
CA VAL A 60 -0.17 16.35 21.33
C VAL A 60 1.12 16.77 22.02
N ALA A 61 1.80 17.77 21.46
CA ALA A 61 2.71 18.62 22.20
C ALA A 61 2.69 20.00 21.54
N ARG A 62 1.62 20.72 21.86
CA ARG A 62 1.62 22.19 21.92
C ARG A 62 2.85 22.65 22.72
N ARG A 63 3.66 23.53 22.13
CA ARG A 63 4.56 24.45 22.82
C ARG A 63 4.46 25.79 22.12
#